data_AF-A0A3A0ARJ8-F1
#
_entry.id   AF-A0A3A0ARJ8-F1
#
_cell.length_a   1.000
_cell.length_b   1.000
_cell.length_c   1.000
_cell.angle_alpha   90.00
_cell.angle_beta   90.00
_cell.angle_gamma   90.00
#
_symmetry.space_group_name_H-M   'P 1'
#
loop_
_entity.id
_entity.type
_entity.pdbx_description
1 polymer ?
#
loop_
_entity_poly.entity_id
_entity_poly.type
_entity_poly.pdbx_seq_one_letter_code
_entity_poly.pdbx_strand_id
1 'polypeptide(L)'
;MPGPPVSIGAAVVITPGATGAPDTGMIVAIFPPFITANGMPLATTGSLCQMINSLTGVPYPLVIGPLASAGVTVGGRALVRMGDRIPTPPGILTILGPPIAPFINDQWPP
;
A
#
# COMPACT_ATOMS: atom_id res chain seq x y z
N MET A 1 -10.08 -2.80 4.55
CA MET A 1 -11.38 -2.11 4.48
C MET A 1 -11.90 -2.30 3.07
N PRO A 2 -13.23 -2.31 2.84
CA PRO A 2 -13.73 -2.22 1.49
C PRO A 2 -13.20 -0.99 0.78
N GLY A 3 -12.70 -1.15 -0.44
CA GLY A 3 -12.13 -0.04 -1.18
C GLY A 3 -11.65 -0.39 -2.59
N PRO A 4 -11.48 0.62 -3.44
CA PRO A 4 -10.89 0.44 -4.75
C PRO A 4 -9.38 0.13 -4.65
N PRO A 5 -8.85 -0.70 -5.56
CA PRO A 5 -7.43 -1.02 -5.56
C PRO A 5 -6.57 0.19 -5.92
N VAL A 6 -5.33 0.18 -5.41
CA VAL A 6 -4.30 1.17 -5.74
C VAL A 6 -3.16 0.54 -6.54
N SER A 7 -2.22 1.36 -7.00
CA SER A 7 -1.07 0.95 -7.80
C SER A 7 0.17 1.80 -7.47
N ILE A 8 1.22 1.68 -8.29
CA ILE A 8 2.39 2.56 -8.32
C ILE A 8 1.90 4.00 -8.37
N GLY A 9 2.51 4.86 -7.55
CA GLY A 9 2.13 6.27 -7.43
C GLY A 9 1.17 6.55 -6.28
N ALA A 10 0.54 5.53 -5.68
CA ALA A 10 -0.34 5.74 -4.55
C ALA A 10 0.43 6.25 -3.34
N ALA A 11 -0.01 7.37 -2.80
CA ALA A 11 0.51 7.98 -1.59
C ALA A 11 0.18 7.13 -0.36
N VAL A 12 1.12 7.07 0.56
CA VAL A 12 1.03 6.32 1.81
C VAL A 12 1.57 7.13 2.97
N VAL A 13 1.07 6.85 4.17
CA VAL A 13 1.55 7.42 5.43
C VAL A 13 1.75 6.31 6.44
N ILE A 14 2.88 6.28 7.13
CA ILE A 14 3.13 5.32 8.20
C ILE A 14 3.21 6.03 9.55
N THR A 15 2.45 5.51 10.53
CA THR A 15 2.39 6.07 11.89
C THR A 15 2.46 4.96 12.94
N PRO A 16 3.41 5.01 13.89
CA PRO A 16 4.61 5.85 13.90
C PRO A 16 5.49 5.63 12.66
N GLY A 17 6.26 6.64 12.26
CA GLY A 17 7.32 6.49 11.25
C GLY A 17 8.63 5.99 11.85
N ALA A 18 9.69 5.96 11.03
CA ALA A 18 11.00 5.41 11.40
C ALA A 18 11.63 6.10 12.62
N THR A 19 11.33 7.38 12.82
CA THR A 19 11.80 8.19 13.95
C THR A 19 10.67 8.58 14.90
N GLY A 20 9.55 7.86 14.89
CA GLY A 20 8.37 8.10 15.74
C GLY A 20 7.32 9.03 15.11
N ALA A 21 7.73 10.19 14.58
CA ALA A 21 6.83 11.05 13.83
C ALA A 21 6.29 10.34 12.57
N PRO A 22 5.07 10.64 12.08
CA PRO A 22 4.55 10.05 10.85
C PRO A 22 5.45 10.33 9.64
N ASP A 23 5.68 9.32 8.81
CA ASP A 23 6.43 9.44 7.56
C ASP A 23 5.51 9.27 6.36
N THR A 24 5.85 9.90 5.24
CA THR A 24 5.05 9.87 4.01
C THR A 24 5.84 9.21 2.89
N GLY A 25 5.15 8.70 1.89
CA GLY A 25 5.80 8.08 0.74
C GLY A 25 4.81 7.71 -0.35
N MET A 26 5.30 6.90 -1.28
CA MET A 26 4.50 6.39 -2.38
C MET A 26 4.89 4.95 -2.72
N ILE A 27 3.96 4.17 -3.25
CA ILE A 27 4.25 2.86 -3.82
C ILE A 27 5.08 3.07 -5.10
N VAL A 28 6.26 2.44 -5.18
CA VAL A 28 7.17 2.56 -6.32
C VAL A 28 7.40 1.25 -7.07
N ALA A 29 7.15 0.11 -6.44
CA ALA A 29 7.28 -1.18 -7.10
C ALA A 29 6.22 -2.19 -6.64
N ILE A 30 5.74 -2.99 -7.59
CA ILE A 30 4.81 -4.10 -7.37
C ILE A 30 5.47 -5.33 -7.98
N PHE A 31 5.68 -6.36 -7.17
CA PHE A 31 6.44 -7.53 -7.57
C PHE A 31 5.52 -8.63 -8.12
N PRO A 32 5.98 -9.41 -9.12
CA PRO A 32 5.22 -10.55 -9.62
C PRO A 32 4.89 -11.58 -8.51
N PRO A 33 3.78 -12.33 -8.68
CA PRO A 33 2.77 -12.17 -9.73
C PRO A 33 1.86 -10.96 -9.45
N PHE A 34 1.48 -10.24 -10.50
CA PHE A 34 0.53 -9.13 -10.42
C PHE A 34 -0.53 -9.25 -11.51
N ILE A 35 -1.71 -8.70 -11.24
CA ILE A 35 -2.75 -8.43 -12.26
C ILE A 35 -2.71 -6.95 -12.58
N THR A 36 -3.17 -6.58 -13.76
CA THR A 36 -3.17 -5.18 -14.19
C THR A 36 -4.59 -4.64 -14.33
N ALA A 37 -4.79 -3.36 -13.97
CA ALA A 37 -5.96 -2.58 -14.37
C ALA A 37 -5.48 -1.32 -15.10
N ASN A 38 -6.11 -0.97 -16.22
CA ASN A 38 -5.68 0.15 -17.08
C ASN A 38 -4.19 0.08 -17.47
N GLY A 39 -3.65 -1.13 -17.68
CA GLY A 39 -2.24 -1.36 -18.00
C GLY A 39 -1.26 -1.21 -16.83
N MET A 40 -1.74 -0.87 -15.62
CA MET A 40 -0.91 -0.72 -14.42
C MET A 40 -1.07 -1.91 -13.47
N PRO A 41 0.01 -2.43 -12.87
CA PRO A 41 -0.05 -3.54 -11.91
C PRO A 41 -0.80 -3.12 -10.64
N LEU A 42 -1.67 -3.98 -10.10
CA LEU A 42 -2.38 -3.71 -8.85
C LEU A 42 -1.49 -3.99 -7.64
N ALA A 43 -1.47 -3.08 -6.68
CA ALA A 43 -0.64 -3.21 -5.49
C ALA A 43 -1.13 -4.38 -4.62
N THR A 44 -0.18 -5.19 -4.17
CA THR A 44 -0.41 -6.29 -3.24
C THR A 44 0.48 -6.15 -2.01
N THR A 45 0.18 -6.90 -0.97
CA THR A 45 1.06 -7.04 0.19
C THR A 45 2.46 -7.50 -0.26
N GLY A 46 3.49 -6.91 0.32
CA GLY A 46 4.87 -7.06 -0.16
C GLY A 46 5.27 -6.12 -1.31
N SER A 47 4.42 -5.22 -1.79
CA SER A 47 4.84 -4.11 -2.66
C SER A 47 5.84 -3.19 -1.95
N LEU A 48 6.66 -2.46 -2.70
CA LEU A 48 7.67 -1.56 -2.16
C LEU A 48 7.17 -0.11 -2.20
N CYS A 49 7.25 0.56 -1.06
CA CYS A 49 7.09 1.99 -0.92
C CYS A 49 8.45 2.67 -0.80
N GLN A 50 8.59 3.83 -1.45
CA GLN A 50 9.65 4.79 -1.17
C GLN A 50 9.11 5.79 -0.15
N MET A 51 9.60 5.70 1.08
CA MET A 51 9.23 6.60 2.16
C MET A 51 10.25 7.72 2.28
N ILE A 52 9.82 8.83 2.88
CA ILE A 52 10.64 9.96 3.27
C ILE A 52 10.40 10.16 4.76
N ASN A 53 11.47 10.08 5.54
CA ASN A 53 11.37 10.36 6.95
C ASN A 53 11.06 11.85 7.18
N SER A 54 9.97 12.16 7.88
CA SER A 54 9.48 13.54 8.00
C SER A 54 10.40 14.44 8.82
N LEU A 55 11.18 13.86 9.74
CA LEU A 55 12.09 14.62 10.60
C LEU A 55 13.46 14.86 9.95
N THR A 56 14.00 13.87 9.25
CA THR A 56 15.36 13.91 8.67
C THR A 56 15.37 14.21 7.17
N GLY A 57 14.23 14.05 6.47
CA GLY A 57 14.13 14.11 5.01
C GLY A 57 14.77 12.92 4.28
N VAL A 58 15.34 11.95 5.01
CA VAL A 58 16.07 10.83 4.40
C VAL A 58 15.10 9.84 3.77
N PRO A 59 15.30 9.47 2.49
CA PRO A 59 14.49 8.44 1.85
C PRO A 59 14.84 7.05 2.39
N TYR A 60 13.82 6.19 2.59
CA TYR A 60 14.03 4.79 2.97
C TYR A 60 12.98 3.87 2.33
N PRO A 61 13.35 2.61 2.01
CA PRO A 61 12.40 1.64 1.47
C PRO A 61 11.52 1.07 2.59
N LEU A 62 10.25 0.82 2.28
CA LEU A 62 9.32 0.13 3.18
C LEU A 62 8.53 -0.91 2.38
N VAL A 63 8.49 -2.14 2.87
CA VAL A 63 7.70 -3.22 2.25
C VAL A 63 6.32 -3.27 2.92
N ILE A 64 5.24 -3.26 2.14
CA ILE A 64 3.87 -3.33 2.68
C ILE A 64 3.67 -4.64 3.46
N GLY A 65 3.15 -4.55 4.69
CA GLY A 65 2.86 -5.68 5.55
C GLY A 65 1.80 -6.65 5.00
N PRO A 66 1.58 -7.80 5.66
CA PRO A 66 0.84 -8.93 5.08
C PRO A 66 -0.69 -8.84 5.19
N LEU A 67 -1.25 -7.91 5.97
CA LEU A 67 -2.69 -7.86 6.28
C LEU A 67 -3.39 -6.74 5.51
N ALA A 68 -4.01 -7.10 4.37
CA ALA A 68 -4.78 -6.18 3.51
C ALA A 68 -6.14 -6.80 3.12
N SER A 69 -6.49 -7.06 1.86
CA SER A 69 -7.73 -7.81 1.56
C SER A 69 -7.75 -9.24 2.11
N ALA A 70 -8.81 -9.61 2.82
CA ALA A 70 -9.03 -10.98 3.28
C ALA A 70 -9.54 -11.93 2.18
N GLY A 71 -10.10 -11.40 1.09
CA GLY A 71 -10.73 -12.22 0.04
C GLY A 71 -10.09 -12.13 -1.33
N VAL A 72 -9.53 -10.96 -1.70
CA VAL A 72 -8.89 -10.78 -3.01
C VAL A 72 -7.38 -10.87 -2.87
N THR A 73 -6.82 -11.92 -3.47
CA THR A 73 -5.37 -12.17 -3.46
C THR A 73 -4.85 -12.37 -4.87
N VAL A 74 -3.57 -12.06 -5.07
CA VAL A 74 -2.84 -12.31 -6.31
C VAL A 74 -1.57 -13.07 -5.96
N GLY A 75 -1.47 -14.33 -6.39
CA GLY A 75 -0.37 -15.22 -6.02
C GLY A 75 -0.15 -15.35 -4.51
N GLY A 76 -1.24 -15.42 -3.74
CA GLY A 76 -1.19 -15.54 -2.28
C GLY A 76 -0.93 -14.21 -1.54
N ARG A 77 -0.78 -13.09 -2.25
CA ARG A 77 -0.59 -11.76 -1.65
C ARG A 77 -1.91 -10.99 -1.69
N ALA A 78 -2.37 -10.52 -0.53
CA ALA A 78 -3.59 -9.74 -0.41
C ALA A 78 -3.54 -8.43 -1.23
N LEU A 79 -4.65 -8.08 -1.89
CA LEU A 79 -4.82 -6.84 -2.63
C LEU A 79 -4.79 -5.63 -1.68
N VAL A 80 -4.11 -4.55 -2.08
CA VAL A 80 -4.02 -3.29 -1.34
C VAL A 80 -5.00 -2.29 -1.90
N ARG A 81 -5.78 -1.67 -1.02
CA ARG A 81 -6.89 -0.77 -1.37
C ARG A 81 -6.71 0.59 -0.75
N MET A 82 -7.33 1.58 -1.35
CA MET A 82 -7.44 2.92 -0.76
C MET A 82 -8.13 2.83 0.60
N GLY A 83 -7.55 3.47 1.61
CA GLY A 83 -8.05 3.43 2.99
C GLY A 83 -7.58 2.24 3.81
N ASP A 84 -6.86 1.27 3.24
CA ASP A 84 -6.30 0.17 4.04
C ASP A 84 -5.35 0.69 5.12
N ARG A 85 -5.45 0.08 6.30
CA ARG A 85 -4.58 0.33 7.47
C ARG A 85 -3.85 -0.98 7.77
N ILE A 86 -2.62 -1.07 7.28
CA ILE A 86 -1.84 -2.30 7.21
C ILE A 86 -0.75 -2.24 8.29
N PRO A 87 -0.77 -3.11 9.31
CA PRO A 87 0.34 -3.26 10.24
C PRO A 87 1.64 -3.54 9.47
N THR A 88 2.55 -2.59 9.50
CA THR A 88 3.81 -2.61 8.76
C THR A 88 4.87 -1.96 9.65
N PRO A 89 5.83 -2.70 10.21
CA PRO A 89 6.85 -2.11 11.08
C PRO A 89 7.51 -0.88 10.43
N PRO A 90 7.67 0.25 11.13
CA PRO A 90 7.51 0.44 12.59
C PRO A 90 6.08 0.72 13.10
N GLY A 91 5.06 0.81 12.24
CA GLY A 91 3.73 1.29 12.63
C GLY A 91 2.57 0.72 11.82
N ILE A 92 1.58 1.56 11.56
CA ILE A 92 0.44 1.24 10.69
C ILE A 92 0.59 2.06 9.40
N LEU A 93 0.75 1.38 8.28
CA LEU A 93 0.75 1.98 6.96
C LEU A 93 -0.68 2.24 6.51
N THR A 94 -1.02 3.50 6.27
CA THR A 94 -2.30 3.93 5.74
C THR A 94 -2.14 4.24 4.25
N ILE A 95 -3.00 3.64 3.43
CA ILE A 95 -3.03 3.87 1.98
C ILE A 95 -3.97 5.02 1.66
N LEU A 96 -3.46 6.08 1.04
CA LEU A 96 -4.25 7.28 0.75
C LEU A 96 -4.84 7.29 -0.67
N GLY A 97 -4.14 6.69 -1.64
CA GLY A 97 -4.54 6.69 -3.06
C GLY A 97 -3.68 7.61 -3.92
N PRO A 98 -4.10 7.94 -5.15
CA PRO A 98 -5.41 7.71 -5.72
C PRO A 98 -5.69 6.24 -6.07
N PRO A 99 -6.97 5.84 -6.23
CA PRO A 99 -7.32 4.55 -6.76
C PRO A 99 -6.98 4.44 -8.25
N ILE A 100 -6.53 3.27 -8.70
CA ILE A 100 -6.21 3.03 -10.12
C ILE A 100 -7.41 2.54 -10.93
N ALA A 101 -8.35 1.85 -10.26
CA ALA A 101 -9.57 1.33 -10.84
C ALA A 101 -10.76 1.68 -9.93
N PRO A 102 -11.22 2.94 -9.93
CA PRO A 102 -12.31 3.39 -9.04
C PRO A 102 -13.65 2.71 -9.32
N PHE A 103 -13.80 2.04 -10.47
CA PHE A 103 -14.97 1.25 -10.85
C PHE A 103 -14.94 -0.19 -10.28
N ILE A 104 -13.83 -0.61 -9.66
CA ILE A 104 -13.73 -1.88 -8.93
C ILE A 104 -13.68 -1.54 -7.46
N ASN A 105 -14.53 -2.18 -6.66
CA ASN A 105 -14.51 -2.05 -5.22
C ASN A 105 -14.43 -3.43 -4.59
N ASP A 106 -13.33 -3.73 -3.92
CA ASP A 106 -13.23 -4.94 -3.13
C ASP A 106 -14.03 -4.76 -1.84
N GLN A 107 -15.05 -5.60 -1.63
CA GLN A 107 -15.94 -5.54 -0.46
C GLN A 107 -15.49 -6.41 0.72
N TRP A 108 -14.38 -7.13 0.60
CA TRP A 108 -13.89 -7.98 1.67
C TRP A 108 -13.33 -7.15 2.84
N PRO A 109 -13.44 -7.66 4.08
CA PRO A 109 -12.78 -7.04 5.22
C PRO A 109 -11.25 -6.94 5.03
N PRO A 110 -10.59 -6.04 5.81
CA PRO A 110 -9.15 -6.08 6.00
C PRO A 110 -8.67 -7.38 6.68
#